data_AF-A0A1V9G0J1-F1
#
_entry.id   AF-A0A1V9G0J1-F1
#
_cell.length_a   1.000
_cell.length_b   1.000
_cell.length_c   1.000
_cell.angle_alpha   90.00
_cell.angle_beta   90.00
_cell.angle_gamma   90.00
#
_symmetry.space_group_name_H-M   'P 1'
#
loop_
_entity.id
_entity.type
_entity.pdbx_description
1 polymer ?
#
loop_
_entity_poly.entity_id
_entity_poly.type
_entity_poly.pdbx_seq_one_letter_code
_entity_poly.pdbx_strand_id
1 'polypeptide(L)'
;MIPHSFYLFFLIIHLTAFALFTGTFFASIITGNQLWHYSQKDTAIMRAILITFDKYARVMGICLGLIVTMGILMMVNMHKVYGPQLWFRIKMGMVIAIIIFRILHARTFNQFKRRLNNEAMASFDDIKKRLSLFQTVQLVLIGGIIILSVCRFN
;
A
#
# COMPACT_ATOMS: atom_id res chain seq x y z
N MET A 1 7.50 3.34 35.12
CA MET A 1 7.96 4.19 34.01
C MET A 1 8.30 3.28 32.84
N ILE A 2 7.55 3.36 31.73
CA ILE A 2 7.88 2.56 30.54
C ILE A 2 9.17 3.17 29.94
N PRO A 3 10.21 2.38 29.64
CA PRO A 3 11.46 2.92 29.15
C PRO A 3 11.24 3.67 27.83
N HIS A 4 11.78 4.88 27.72
CA HIS A 4 11.77 5.72 26.52
C HIS A 4 12.24 4.95 25.26
N SER A 5 13.06 3.91 25.45
CA SER A 5 13.57 2.98 24.44
C SER A 5 12.48 2.18 23.71
N PHE A 6 11.38 1.79 24.38
CA PHE A 6 10.31 1.01 23.73
C PHE A 6 9.52 1.84 22.71
N TYR A 7 9.28 3.12 23.01
CA TYR A 7 8.63 4.03 22.08
C TYR A 7 9.46 4.24 20.81
N LEU A 8 10.77 4.48 20.98
CA LEU A 8 11.70 4.66 19.85
C LEU A 8 11.75 3.41 18.97
N PHE A 9 11.72 2.22 19.58
CA PHE A 9 11.67 0.96 18.85
C PHE A 9 10.43 0.85 17.96
N PHE A 10 9.23 1.11 18.51
CA PHE A 10 8.00 1.08 17.72
C PHE A 10 7.97 2.16 16.63
N LEU A 11 8.52 3.34 16.92
CA LEU A 11 8.66 4.42 15.95
C LEU A 11 9.56 4.03 14.77
N ILE A 12 10.71 3.43 15.05
CA ILE A 12 11.65 2.95 14.03
C ILE A 12 10.98 1.90 13.15
N ILE A 13 10.31 0.91 13.74
CA ILE A 13 9.60 -0.12 12.96
C ILE A 13 8.48 0.50 12.12
N HIS A 14 7.69 1.42 12.68
CA HIS A 14 6.60 2.09 11.97
C HIS A 14 7.12 2.87 10.75
N LEU A 15 8.19 3.65 10.92
CA LEU A 15 8.83 4.41 9.84
C LEU A 15 9.46 3.50 8.79
N THR A 16 10.14 2.44 9.23
CA THR A 16 10.78 1.47 8.32
C THR A 16 9.73 0.73 7.50
N ALA A 17 8.63 0.30 8.13
CA ALA A 17 7.51 -0.34 7.44
C ALA A 17 6.84 0.62 6.44
N PHE A 18 6.71 1.91 6.78
CA PHE A 18 6.18 2.93 5.87
C PHE A 18 7.12 3.19 4.68
N ALA A 19 8.43 3.27 4.91
CA ALA A 19 9.42 3.41 3.85
C ALA A 19 9.43 2.19 2.90
N LEU A 20 9.41 0.98 3.46
CA LEU A 20 9.30 -0.27 2.68
C LEU A 20 7.99 -0.34 1.89
N PHE A 21 6.87 0.03 2.51
CA PHE A 21 5.58 0.11 1.83
C PHE A 21 5.64 1.06 0.63
N THR A 22 6.19 2.26 0.83
CA THR A 22 6.30 3.28 -0.22
C THR A 22 7.22 2.81 -1.35
N GLY A 23 8.39 2.24 -1.03
CA GLY A 23 9.32 1.71 -2.03
C GLY A 23 8.73 0.56 -2.85
N THR A 24 8.04 -0.38 -2.18
CA THR A 24 7.37 -1.51 -2.86
C THR A 24 6.17 -1.05 -3.69
N PHE A 25 5.48 0.00 -3.27
CA PHE A 25 4.41 0.62 -4.05
C PHE A 25 4.93 1.24 -5.35
N PHE A 26 6.04 2.00 -5.30
CA PHE A 26 6.68 2.53 -6.52
C PHE A 26 7.16 1.41 -7.45
N ALA A 27 7.80 0.37 -6.90
CA ALA A 27 8.17 -0.81 -7.69
C ALA A 27 6.94 -1.46 -8.36
N SER A 28 5.82 -1.55 -7.64
CA SER A 28 4.56 -2.08 -8.18
C SER A 28 3.99 -1.23 -9.32
N ILE A 29 4.12 0.10 -9.29
CA ILE A 29 3.70 0.97 -10.39
C ILE A 29 4.55 0.69 -11.64
N ILE A 30 5.88 0.65 -11.48
CA ILE A 30 6.82 0.40 -12.58
C ILE A 30 6.55 -0.96 -13.22
N THR A 31 6.43 -2.01 -12.40
CA THR A 31 6.11 -3.37 -12.85
C THR A 31 4.72 -3.45 -13.50
N GLY A 32 3.74 -2.68 -13.01
CA GLY A 32 2.42 -2.57 -13.65
C GLY A 32 2.48 -1.95 -15.05
N ASN A 33 3.31 -0.93 -15.26
CA ASN A 33 3.52 -0.35 -16.58
C ASN A 33 4.21 -1.33 -17.54
N GLN A 34 5.19 -2.08 -17.04
CA GLN A 34 5.85 -3.15 -17.80
C GLN A 34 4.85 -4.25 -18.18
N LEU A 35 3.97 -4.65 -17.25
CA LEU A 35 2.93 -5.65 -17.51
C LEU A 35 2.08 -5.26 -18.73
N TRP A 36 1.67 -3.99 -18.81
CA TRP A 36 0.88 -3.51 -19.95
C TRP A 36 1.68 -3.48 -21.24
N HIS A 37 2.96 -3.10 -21.20
CA HIS A 37 3.82 -3.09 -22.38
C HIS A 37 4.01 -4.49 -22.99
N TYR A 38 4.14 -5.53 -22.16
CA TYR A 38 4.36 -6.90 -22.61
C TYR A 38 3.07 -7.71 -22.82
N SER A 39 1.92 -7.22 -22.35
CA SER A 39 0.63 -7.90 -22.47
C SER A 39 0.22 -8.26 -23.90
N GLN A 40 0.67 -7.49 -24.90
CA GLN A 40 0.36 -7.71 -26.31
C GLN A 40 1.48 -8.43 -27.09
N LYS A 41 2.66 -8.62 -26.48
CA LYS A 41 3.85 -9.14 -27.18
C LYS A 41 4.18 -10.57 -26.79
N ASP A 42 4.10 -10.91 -25.51
CA ASP A 42 4.53 -12.22 -25.01
C ASP A 42 3.79 -12.60 -23.71
N THR A 43 3.01 -13.68 -23.78
CA THR A 43 2.24 -14.21 -22.66
C THR A 43 3.11 -14.84 -21.55
N ALA A 44 4.28 -15.38 -21.88
CA ALA A 44 5.20 -15.98 -20.92
C ALA A 44 5.86 -14.89 -20.03
N ILE A 45 6.33 -13.81 -20.66
CA ILE A 45 6.90 -12.65 -19.96
C ILE A 45 5.81 -11.98 -19.09
N MET A 46 4.61 -11.79 -19.64
CA MET A 46 3.48 -11.25 -18.89
C MET A 46 3.17 -12.07 -17.61
N ARG A 47 3.20 -13.41 -17.71
CA ARG A 47 2.97 -14.29 -16.56
C ARG A 47 4.05 -14.18 -15.49
N ALA A 48 5.32 -14.06 -15.89
CA ALA A 48 6.43 -13.82 -14.97
C ALA A 48 6.26 -12.48 -14.21
N ILE A 49 5.89 -11.42 -14.92
CA ILE A 49 5.64 -10.09 -14.34
C ILE A 49 4.46 -10.13 -13.35
N LEU A 50 3.37 -10.86 -13.68
CA LEU A 50 2.22 -11.03 -12.79
C LEU A 50 2.59 -11.71 -11.46
N ILE A 51 3.49 -12.70 -11.49
CA ILE A 51 3.97 -13.37 -10.27
C ILE A 51 4.74 -12.38 -9.39
N THR A 52 5.58 -11.54 -10.00
CA THR A 52 6.32 -10.49 -9.28
C THR A 52 5.37 -9.43 -8.69
N PHE A 53 4.36 -9.03 -9.44
CA PHE A 53 3.33 -8.10 -8.98
C PHE A 53 2.55 -8.64 -7.76
N ASP A 54 2.23 -9.94 -7.75
CA ASP A 54 1.57 -10.61 -6.61
C ASP A 54 2.49 -10.66 -5.37
N LYS A 55 3.80 -10.88 -5.56
CA LYS A 55 4.77 -10.82 -4.46
C LYS A 55 4.84 -9.42 -3.85
N TYR A 56 4.90 -8.36 -4.66
CA TYR A 56 4.86 -6.99 -4.15
C TYR A 56 3.56 -6.68 -3.42
N ALA A 57 2.43 -7.17 -3.94
CA ALA A 57 1.17 -7.07 -3.22
C ALA A 57 1.25 -7.75 -1.84
N ARG A 58 1.85 -8.93 -1.72
CA ARG A 58 1.99 -9.57 -0.41
C ARG A 58 2.84 -8.74 0.55
N VAL A 59 3.99 -8.26 0.09
CA VAL A 59 4.90 -7.42 0.89
C VAL A 59 4.23 -6.13 1.35
N MET A 60 3.55 -5.42 0.45
CA MET A 60 2.80 -4.21 0.80
C MET A 60 1.72 -4.46 1.87
N GLY A 61 1.05 -5.61 1.81
CA GLY A 61 0.06 -6.00 2.82
C GLY A 61 0.67 -6.19 4.22
N ILE A 62 1.82 -6.86 4.29
CA ILE A 62 2.56 -7.07 5.54
C ILE A 62 3.03 -5.72 6.09
N CYS A 63 3.61 -4.86 5.26
CA CYS A 63 4.06 -3.53 5.67
C CYS A 63 2.90 -2.69 6.23
N LEU A 64 1.73 -2.69 5.59
CA LEU A 64 0.54 -2.00 6.12
C LEU A 64 0.11 -2.54 7.48
N GLY A 65 0.10 -3.86 7.67
CA GLY A 65 -0.21 -4.47 8.96
C GLY A 65 0.78 -4.02 10.06
N LEU A 66 2.07 -3.97 9.73
CA LEU A 66 3.11 -3.49 10.65
C LEU A 66 2.94 -2.00 10.98
N ILE A 67 2.68 -1.14 9.97
CA ILE A 67 2.44 0.30 10.17
C ILE A 67 1.28 0.49 11.16
N VAL A 68 0.15 -0.18 10.96
CA VAL A 68 -1.01 -0.06 11.85
C VAL A 68 -0.71 -0.57 13.25
N THR A 69 -0.14 -1.77 13.35
CA THR A 69 0.15 -2.40 14.65
C THR A 69 1.10 -1.55 15.48
N MET A 70 2.21 -1.10 14.87
CA MET A 70 3.19 -0.25 15.56
C MET A 70 2.62 1.13 15.88
N GLY A 71 1.79 1.70 15.00
CA GLY A 71 1.10 2.96 15.25
C GLY A 71 0.16 2.89 16.47
N ILE A 72 -0.59 1.79 16.60
CA ILE A 72 -1.46 1.55 17.76
C ILE A 72 -0.63 1.32 19.03
N LEU A 73 0.45 0.52 18.96
CA LEU A 73 1.34 0.27 20.11
C LEU A 73 1.99 1.57 20.60
N MET A 74 2.37 2.47 19.69
CA MET A 74 2.85 3.81 20.06
C MET A 74 1.79 4.63 20.80
N MET A 75 0.53 4.60 20.34
CA MET A 75 -0.58 5.31 21.00
C MET A 75 -0.85 4.79 22.41
N VAL A 76 -0.86 3.46 22.58
CA VAL A 76 -1.14 2.82 23.88
C VAL A 76 -0.02 3.13 24.87
N ASN A 77 1.25 3.06 24.46
CA ASN A 77 2.38 3.34 25.34
C ASN A 77 2.46 4.81 25.78
N MET A 78 2.04 5.75 24.93
CA MET A 78 2.11 7.19 25.19
C MET A 78 0.88 7.76 25.94
N HIS A 79 0.01 6.92 26.52
CA HIS A 79 -1.11 7.29 27.41
C HIS A 79 -1.67 8.71 27.18
N LYS A 80 -2.32 8.93 26.02
CA LYS A 80 -3.03 10.17 25.65
C LYS A 80 -2.19 11.40 25.24
N VAL A 81 -0.86 11.32 25.03
CA VAL A 81 -0.10 12.49 24.53
C VAL A 81 -0.24 12.68 23.01
N TYR A 82 -0.22 11.58 22.25
CA TYR A 82 -0.40 11.60 20.78
C TYR A 82 -1.81 11.23 20.31
N GLY A 83 -2.58 10.54 21.16
CA GLY A 83 -3.98 10.17 20.87
C GLY A 83 -4.96 11.34 20.66
N PRO A 84 -4.78 12.54 21.26
CA PRO A 84 -5.62 13.72 20.99
C PRO A 84 -5.18 14.51 19.75
N GLN A 85 -3.94 14.31 19.27
CA GLN A 85 -3.40 15.10 18.18
C GLN A 85 -4.12 14.73 16.87
N LEU A 86 -4.82 15.72 16.31
CA LEU A 86 -5.66 15.55 15.12
C LEU A 86 -4.88 14.95 13.94
N TRP A 87 -3.64 15.41 13.73
CA TRP A 87 -2.78 14.96 12.63
C TRP A 87 -2.49 13.44 12.70
N PHE A 88 -2.29 12.89 13.90
CA PHE A 88 -2.00 11.46 14.08
C PHE A 88 -3.24 10.61 13.77
N ARG A 89 -4.43 11.05 14.20
CA ARG A 89 -5.70 10.37 13.88
C ARG A 89 -5.98 10.37 12.38
N ILE A 90 -5.78 11.50 11.72
CA ILE A 90 -5.97 11.62 10.28
C ILE A 90 -4.99 10.68 9.56
N LYS A 91 -3.71 10.68 9.93
CA LYS A 91 -2.70 9.78 9.35
C LYS A 91 -3.09 8.30 9.49
N MET A 92 -3.53 7.88 10.69
CA MET A 92 -4.00 6.50 10.91
C MET A 92 -5.27 6.20 10.12
N GLY A 93 -6.21 7.15 10.02
CA GLY A 93 -7.40 7.02 9.19
C GLY A 93 -7.08 6.83 7.71
N MET A 94 -6.08 7.56 7.19
CA MET A 94 -5.61 7.40 5.81
C MET A 94 -4.96 6.03 5.59
N VAL A 95 -4.17 5.53 6.52
CA VAL A 95 -3.60 4.17 6.44
C VAL A 95 -4.71 3.11 6.43
N ILE A 96 -5.74 3.26 7.27
CA ILE A 96 -6.90 2.37 7.28
C ILE A 96 -7.66 2.45 5.95
N ALA A 97 -7.85 3.65 5.39
CA ALA A 97 -8.46 3.83 4.08
C ALA A 97 -7.67 3.10 2.99
N ILE A 98 -6.33 3.18 3.00
CA ILE A 98 -5.45 2.42 2.08
C ILE A 98 -5.72 0.92 2.21
N ILE A 99 -5.84 0.39 3.43
CA ILE A 99 -6.11 -1.04 3.66
C ILE A 99 -7.46 -1.45 3.07
N ILE A 100 -8.52 -0.68 3.34
CA ILE A 100 -9.87 -0.96 2.82
C ILE A 100 -9.86 -0.95 1.29
N PHE A 101 -9.29 0.10 0.70
CA PHE A 101 -9.19 0.24 -0.76
C PHE A 101 -8.45 -0.96 -1.38
N ARG A 102 -7.38 -1.40 -0.72
CA ARG A 102 -6.57 -2.52 -1.16
C ARG A 102 -7.30 -3.86 -1.09
N ILE A 103 -8.09 -4.09 -0.05
CA ILE A 103 -8.92 -5.31 0.08
C ILE A 103 -9.95 -5.37 -1.04
N LEU A 104 -10.61 -4.25 -1.33
CA LEU A 104 -11.57 -4.14 -2.43
C LEU A 104 -10.91 -4.40 -3.79
N HIS A 105 -9.70 -3.88 -3.98
CA HIS A 105 -8.95 -4.07 -5.22
C HIS A 105 -8.43 -5.51 -5.39
N ALA A 106 -7.95 -6.16 -4.33
CA ALA A 106 -7.47 -7.54 -4.36
C ALA A 106 -8.56 -8.53 -4.84
N ARG A 107 -9.82 -8.30 -4.44
CA ARG A 107 -10.97 -9.07 -4.95
C ARG A 107 -11.15 -8.91 -6.46
N THR A 108 -11.04 -7.68 -6.96
CA THR A 108 -11.18 -7.37 -8.39
C THR A 108 -10.02 -7.96 -9.21
N PHE A 109 -8.79 -7.89 -8.69
CA PHE A 109 -7.60 -8.43 -9.36
C PHE A 109 -7.62 -9.97 -9.44
N ASN A 110 -8.13 -10.65 -8.40
CA ASN A 110 -8.30 -12.10 -8.45
C ASN A 110 -9.31 -12.55 -9.52
N GLN A 111 -10.37 -11.74 -9.76
CA GLN A 111 -11.29 -11.99 -10.86
C GLN A 111 -10.62 -11.78 -12.22
N PHE A 112 -9.76 -10.77 -12.35
CA PHE A 112 -8.96 -10.57 -13.56
C PHE A 112 -8.02 -11.74 -13.86
N LYS A 113 -7.29 -12.24 -12.86
CA LYS A 113 -6.40 -13.40 -13.00
C LYS A 113 -7.15 -14.65 -13.47
N ARG A 114 -8.40 -14.83 -13.05
CA ARG A 114 -9.27 -15.93 -13.53
C ARG A 114 -9.69 -15.73 -14.99
N ARG A 115 -10.02 -14.50 -15.41
CA ARG A 115 -10.37 -14.19 -16.80
C ARG A 115 -9.20 -14.34 -17.77
N LEU A 116 -8.01 -13.91 -17.36
CA LEU A 116 -6.75 -14.09 -18.09
C LEU A 116 -6.43 -15.56 -18.42
N ASN A 117 -6.79 -16.48 -17.53
CA ASN A 117 -6.58 -17.92 -17.73
C ASN A 117 -7.64 -18.57 -18.63
N ASN A 118 -8.82 -17.97 -18.77
CA ASN A 118 -9.97 -18.58 -19.44
C ASN A 118 -10.26 -17.98 -20.83
N GLU A 119 -10.00 -16.70 -21.06
CA GLU A 119 -10.32 -16.03 -22.33
C GLU A 119 -9.23 -15.02 -22.71
N ALA A 120 -8.42 -15.37 -23.70
CA ALA A 120 -7.30 -14.55 -24.17
C ALA A 120 -7.70 -13.30 -24.99
N MET A 121 -8.98 -12.89 -25.01
CA MET A 121 -9.47 -11.82 -25.92
C MET A 121 -10.38 -10.77 -25.28
N ALA A 122 -10.42 -10.64 -23.94
CA ALA A 122 -11.15 -9.53 -23.32
C ALA A 122 -10.32 -8.24 -23.38
N SER A 123 -10.93 -7.12 -23.81
CA SER A 123 -10.31 -5.79 -23.85
C SER A 123 -9.67 -5.43 -22.51
N PHE A 124 -8.34 -5.37 -22.47
CA PHE A 124 -7.55 -5.10 -21.26
C PHE A 124 -7.60 -3.63 -20.82
N ASP A 125 -8.19 -2.74 -21.62
CA ASP A 125 -8.18 -1.30 -21.38
C ASP A 125 -9.00 -0.88 -20.16
N ASP A 126 -10.15 -1.51 -19.92
CA ASP A 126 -10.98 -1.22 -18.73
C ASP A 126 -10.24 -1.59 -17.43
N ILE A 127 -9.46 -2.66 -17.49
CA ILE A 127 -8.72 -3.19 -16.34
C ILE A 127 -7.49 -2.32 -16.08
N LYS A 128 -6.79 -1.91 -17.14
CA LYS A 128 -5.70 -0.93 -17.07
C LYS A 128 -6.17 0.39 -16.47
N LYS A 129 -7.32 0.91 -16.90
CA LYS A 129 -7.88 2.17 -16.38
C LYS A 129 -8.23 2.07 -14.89
N ARG A 130 -8.85 0.97 -14.45
CA ARG A 130 -9.16 0.71 -13.03
C ARG A 130 -7.90 0.54 -12.18
N LEU A 131 -6.89 -0.16 -12.69
CA LEU A 131 -5.62 -0.36 -11.98
C LEU A 131 -4.83 0.94 -11.86
N SER A 132 -4.78 1.74 -12.93
CA SER A 132 -4.15 3.05 -12.93
C SER A 132 -4.83 4.00 -11.96
N LEU A 133 -6.18 4.07 -11.95
CA LEU A 133 -6.92 4.89 -10.99
C LEU A 133 -6.63 4.47 -9.54
N PHE A 134 -6.59 3.16 -9.29
CA PHE A 134 -6.22 2.64 -7.96
C PHE A 134 -4.81 3.08 -7.53
N GLN A 135 -3.83 2.96 -8.43
CA GLN A 135 -2.47 3.43 -8.18
C GLN A 135 -2.43 4.94 -7.95
N THR A 136 -3.17 5.73 -8.73
CA THR A 136 -3.26 7.19 -8.53
C THR A 136 -3.86 7.54 -7.17
N VAL A 137 -4.95 6.88 -6.75
CA VAL A 137 -5.56 7.11 -5.43
C VAL A 137 -4.61 6.73 -4.30
N GLN A 138 -3.92 5.59 -4.40
CA GLN A 138 -2.92 5.21 -3.39
C GLN A 138 -1.75 6.19 -3.34
N LEU A 139 -1.29 6.69 -4.49
CA LEU A 139 -0.22 7.68 -4.56
C LEU A 139 -0.64 8.99 -3.87
N VAL A 140 -1.87 9.46 -4.10
CA VAL A 140 -2.42 10.65 -3.44
C VAL A 140 -2.53 10.44 -1.93
N LEU A 141 -2.97 9.26 -1.48
CA LEU A 141 -3.06 8.94 -0.04
C LEU A 141 -1.68 8.89 0.61
N ILE A 142 -0.69 8.27 -0.03
CA ILE A 142 0.70 8.21 0.46
C ILE A 142 1.30 9.62 0.51
N GLY A 143 1.12 10.41 -0.55
CA GLY A 143 1.56 11.81 -0.58
C GLY A 143 0.91 12.63 0.53
N GLY A 144 -0.38 12.46 0.76
CA GLY A 144 -1.11 13.09 1.86
C GLY A 144 -0.55 12.69 3.23
N ILE A 145 -0.22 11.41 3.45
CA ILE A 145 0.41 10.94 4.68
C ILE A 145 1.80 11.58 4.88
N ILE A 146 2.61 11.71 3.83
CA ILE A 146 3.92 12.34 3.90
C ILE A 146 3.78 13.83 4.25
N ILE A 147 2.90 14.55 3.55
CA ILE A 147 2.62 15.97 3.81
C ILE A 147 2.15 16.17 5.26
N LEU A 148 1.19 15.36 5.72
CA LEU A 148 0.74 15.37 7.13
C LEU A 148 1.85 15.06 8.12
N SER A 149 2.84 14.26 7.72
CA SER A 149 3.98 13.93 8.56
C SER A 149 4.98 15.07 8.70
N VAL A 150 5.07 15.98 7.70
CA VAL A 150 5.95 17.15 7.72
C VAL A 150 5.23 18.36 8.31
N CYS A 151 4.01 18.63 7.86
CA CYS A 151 3.20 19.79 8.23
C CYS A 151 2.52 19.63 9.60
N ARG A 152 3.18 19.02 10.59
CA ARG A 152 2.65 18.73 11.94
C ARG A 152 1.72 19.85 12.42
N PHE A 153 0.41 19.64 12.29
CA PHE A 153 -0.59 20.63 12.70
C PHE A 153 -0.58 20.66 14.23
N ASN A 154 -0.14 21.79 14.78
CA ASN A 154 -0.21 22.10 16.20
C ASN A 154 -1.55 22.76 16.52
#